data_AF-A0A1F4QJH0-F1
#
_entry.id   AF-A0A1F4QJH0-F1
#
_cell.length_a   1.000
_cell.length_b   1.000
_cell.length_c   1.000
_cell.angle_alpha   90.00
_cell.angle_beta   90.00
_cell.angle_gamma   90.00
#
_symmetry.space_group_name_H-M   'P 1'
#
loop_
_entity.id
_entity.type
_entity.pdbx_description
1 polymer ?
#
loop_
_entity_poly.entity_id
_entity_poly.type
_entity_poly.pdbx_seq_one_letter_code
_entity_poly.pdbx_strand_id
1 'polypeptide(L)'
;MRASVNPADVRLIEHIQQATRGACMLLCTLARRGKALERDQPQRAAFLLAAVRPHPLYKGGRLTFDMLELEDLMLDAPPVGPLNDLQLTQVLSAVAGGGHNLAEALLRFGSDGRDGGARPATAAGETDLPASMAAGADVPAPAALLPRVRFGPAHDPVTAAVGSPARDGGPEAAESGPALLSSDYLYDYVVLGFLDVLGRGIDA
;
A
#
# COMPACT_ATOMS: atom_id res chain seq x y z
N MET A 1 7.06 -14.25 -36.50
CA MET A 1 8.06 -14.70 -35.50
C MET A 1 7.64 -14.11 -34.15
N ARG A 2 6.98 -14.87 -33.27
CA ARG A 2 6.65 -14.38 -31.91
C ARG A 2 7.90 -14.57 -31.07
N ALA A 3 8.47 -13.49 -30.54
CA ALA A 3 9.54 -13.60 -29.56
C ALA A 3 9.00 -14.37 -28.35
N SER A 4 9.62 -15.51 -28.03
CA SER A 4 9.32 -16.24 -26.80
C SER A 4 9.82 -15.43 -25.62
N VAL A 5 8.92 -15.02 -24.73
CA VAL A 5 9.27 -14.30 -23.50
C VAL A 5 10.13 -15.21 -22.63
N ASN A 6 11.26 -14.71 -22.12
CA ASN A 6 12.14 -15.46 -21.23
C ASN A 6 11.44 -15.67 -19.87
N PRO A 7 11.34 -16.91 -19.34
CA PRO A 7 10.73 -17.16 -18.04
C PRO A 7 11.42 -16.45 -16.87
N ALA A 8 12.70 -16.07 -17.02
CA ALA A 8 13.38 -15.26 -16.01
C ALA A 8 12.81 -13.83 -15.94
N ASP A 9 12.47 -13.24 -17.08
CA ASP A 9 11.90 -11.89 -17.15
C ASP A 9 10.49 -11.86 -16.54
N VAL A 10 9.70 -12.92 -16.76
CA VAL A 10 8.38 -13.08 -16.13
C VAL A 10 8.51 -13.06 -14.61
N ARG A 11 9.42 -13.87 -14.04
CA ARG A 11 9.65 -13.88 -12.60
C ARG A 11 10.13 -12.53 -12.08
N LEU A 12 11.02 -11.85 -12.79
CA LEU A 12 11.51 -10.54 -12.38
C LEU A 12 10.36 -9.52 -12.31
N ILE A 13 9.49 -9.50 -13.32
CA ILE A 13 8.31 -8.61 -13.35
C ILE A 13 7.37 -8.92 -12.18
N GLU A 14 7.12 -10.19 -11.87
CA GLU A 14 6.30 -10.59 -10.72
C GLU A 14 6.88 -10.09 -9.39
N HIS A 15 8.20 -10.20 -9.21
CA HIS A 15 8.87 -9.67 -8.01
C HIS A 15 8.75 -8.15 -7.92
N ILE A 16 8.91 -7.44 -9.03
CA ILE A 16 8.73 -5.98 -9.08
C ILE A 16 7.30 -5.62 -8.67
N GLN A 17 6.29 -6.24 -9.28
CA GLN A 17 4.88 -5.99 -8.95
C GLN A 17 4.53 -6.29 -7.50
N GLN A 18 5.17 -7.31 -6.92
CA GLN A 18 4.97 -7.68 -5.53
C GLN A 18 5.64 -6.67 -4.58
N ALA A 19 6.87 -6.25 -4.87
CA ALA A 19 7.53 -5.20 -4.12
C ALA A 19 6.77 -3.87 -4.21
N THR A 20 6.24 -3.52 -5.38
CA THR A 20 5.38 -2.34 -5.58
C THR A 20 4.14 -2.39 -4.69
N ARG A 21 3.42 -3.53 -4.66
CA ARG A 21 2.27 -3.71 -3.76
C ARG A 21 2.66 -3.52 -2.29
N GLY A 22 3.80 -4.10 -1.87
CA GLY A 22 4.36 -3.89 -0.53
C GLY A 22 4.64 -2.42 -0.22
N ALA A 23 5.23 -1.69 -1.17
CA ALA A 23 5.51 -0.27 -1.02
C ALA A 23 4.22 0.55 -0.89
N CYS A 24 3.22 0.28 -1.73
CA CYS A 24 1.90 0.92 -1.62
C CYS A 24 1.26 0.66 -0.25
N MET A 25 1.31 -0.57 0.27
CA MET A 25 0.82 -0.88 1.62
C MET A 25 1.50 -0.03 2.69
N LEU A 26 2.83 0.03 2.66
CA LEU A 26 3.59 0.81 3.63
C LEU A 26 3.22 2.29 3.54
N LEU A 27 3.30 2.88 2.34
CA LEU A 27 3.05 4.30 2.12
C LEU A 27 1.61 4.69 2.48
N CYS A 28 0.61 3.90 2.05
CA CYS A 28 -0.78 4.15 2.39
C CYS A 28 -1.05 4.01 3.89
N THR A 29 -0.41 3.05 4.57
CA THR A 29 -0.52 2.91 6.03
C THR A 29 0.06 4.14 6.74
N LEU A 30 1.25 4.58 6.35
CA LEU A 30 1.88 5.78 6.90
C LEU A 30 1.03 7.03 6.63
N ALA A 31 0.54 7.22 5.41
CA ALA A 31 -0.30 8.36 5.06
C ALA A 31 -1.60 8.38 5.87
N ARG A 32 -2.31 7.25 6.01
CA ARG A 32 -3.53 7.19 6.82
C ARG A 32 -3.24 7.54 8.29
N ARG A 33 -2.10 7.09 8.82
CA ARG A 33 -1.67 7.42 10.19
C ARG A 33 -1.31 8.88 10.35
N GLY A 34 -0.58 9.46 9.40
CA GLY A 34 -0.26 10.89 9.40
C GLY A 34 -1.50 11.77 9.29
N LYS A 35 -2.45 11.37 8.45
CA LYS A 35 -3.76 12.05 8.34
C LYS A 35 -4.57 11.93 9.63
N ALA A 36 -4.55 10.77 10.29
CA ALA A 36 -5.15 10.61 11.61
C ALA A 36 -4.47 11.53 12.64
N LEU A 37 -3.15 11.62 12.62
CA LEU A 37 -2.39 12.53 13.50
C LEU A 37 -2.75 14.00 13.27
N GLU A 38 -2.89 14.44 12.02
CA GLU A 38 -3.32 15.81 11.72
C GLU A 38 -4.73 16.08 12.23
N ARG A 39 -5.67 15.14 12.03
CA ARG A 39 -7.04 15.24 12.52
C ARG A 39 -7.11 15.31 14.05
N ASP A 40 -6.38 14.43 14.72
CA ASP A 40 -6.50 14.21 16.18
C ASP A 40 -5.62 15.16 16.99
N GLN A 41 -4.46 15.57 16.45
CA GLN A 41 -3.48 16.44 17.13
C GLN A 41 -2.90 17.48 16.15
N PRO A 42 -3.72 18.42 15.66
CA PRO A 42 -3.31 19.34 14.59
C PRO A 42 -2.11 20.24 14.97
N GLN A 43 -2.01 20.66 16.23
CA GLN A 43 -0.87 21.47 16.69
C GLN A 43 0.43 20.66 16.67
N ARG A 44 0.38 19.39 17.07
CA ARG A 44 1.55 18.48 17.03
C ARG A 44 1.96 18.23 15.57
N ALA A 45 1.01 17.95 14.70
CA ALA A 45 1.29 17.73 13.27
C ALA A 45 1.95 18.97 12.62
N ALA A 46 1.39 20.17 12.87
CA ALA A 46 1.96 21.42 12.36
C ALA A 46 3.37 21.68 12.89
N PHE A 47 3.62 21.43 14.17
CA PHE A 47 4.94 21.55 14.78
C PHE A 47 5.96 20.59 14.14
N LEU A 48 5.60 19.32 13.99
CA LEU A 48 6.48 18.31 13.39
C LEU A 48 6.84 18.67 11.94
N LEU A 49 5.86 19.05 11.12
CA LEU A 49 6.10 19.47 9.74
C LEU A 49 6.97 20.72 9.67
N ALA A 50 6.72 21.73 10.52
CA ALA A 50 7.55 22.93 10.58
C ALA A 50 9.00 22.59 10.96
N ALA A 51 9.20 21.63 11.86
CA ALA A 51 10.53 21.18 12.26
C ALA A 51 11.28 20.46 11.12
N VAL A 52 10.63 19.57 10.36
CA VAL A 52 11.31 18.76 9.33
C VAL A 52 11.46 19.45 7.97
N ARG A 53 10.55 20.37 7.59
CA ARG A 53 10.54 21.04 6.28
C ARG A 53 11.86 21.70 5.86
N PRO A 54 12.63 22.34 6.77
CA PRO A 54 13.92 22.93 6.41
C PRO A 54 14.98 21.89 6.01
N HIS A 55 14.89 20.66 6.52
CA HIS A 55 15.94 19.64 6.39
C HIS A 55 16.09 19.13 4.94
N PRO A 56 17.33 18.93 4.46
CA PRO A 56 17.58 18.41 3.12
C PRO A 56 16.93 17.05 2.84
N LEU A 57 16.88 16.15 3.84
CA LEU A 57 16.27 14.84 3.68
C LEU A 57 14.77 14.92 3.41
N TYR A 58 14.05 15.82 4.09
CA TYR A 58 12.64 16.05 3.82
C TYR A 58 12.43 16.58 2.38
N LYS A 59 13.30 17.49 1.92
CA LYS A 59 13.21 18.03 0.54
C LYS A 59 13.55 16.97 -0.50
N GLY A 60 14.57 16.15 -0.26
CA GLY A 60 14.96 15.05 -1.15
C GLY A 60 13.89 13.96 -1.23
N GLY A 61 13.27 13.63 -0.10
CA GLY A 61 12.12 12.73 -0.05
C GLY A 61 10.94 13.30 -0.84
N ARG A 62 10.65 14.60 -0.69
CA ARG A 62 9.59 15.28 -1.43
C ARG A 62 9.84 15.25 -2.94
N LEU A 63 11.04 15.62 -3.36
CA LEU A 63 11.45 15.56 -4.77
C LEU A 63 11.31 14.14 -5.33
N THR A 64 11.74 13.12 -4.58
CA THR A 64 11.64 11.72 -5.01
C THR A 64 10.17 11.28 -5.11
N PHE A 65 9.34 11.70 -4.16
CA PHE A 65 7.91 11.41 -4.14
C PHE A 65 7.20 12.00 -5.36
N ASP A 66 7.50 13.26 -5.69
CA ASP A 66 6.98 13.94 -6.87
C ASP A 66 7.51 13.30 -8.17
N MET A 67 8.82 13.02 -8.26
CA MET A 67 9.45 12.46 -9.47
C MET A 67 8.98 11.05 -9.83
N LEU A 68 8.65 10.25 -8.82
CA LEU A 68 8.18 8.87 -9.01
C LEU A 68 6.65 8.79 -9.06
N GLU A 69 5.95 9.93 -9.02
CA GLU A 69 4.49 10.00 -8.99
C GLU A 69 3.91 9.05 -7.92
N LEU A 70 4.54 9.04 -6.74
CA LEU A 70 4.15 8.12 -5.67
C LEU A 70 2.73 8.39 -5.17
N GLU A 71 2.24 9.62 -5.33
CA GLU A 71 0.85 9.98 -5.08
C GLU A 71 -0.10 9.15 -5.96
N ASP A 72 0.09 9.19 -7.28
CA ASP A 72 -0.73 8.44 -8.23
C ASP A 72 -0.61 6.94 -7.98
N LEU A 73 0.62 6.47 -7.72
CA LEU A 73 0.85 5.07 -7.37
C LEU A 73 0.07 4.64 -6.11
N MET A 74 -0.06 5.51 -5.11
CA MET A 74 -0.79 5.23 -3.88
C MET A 74 -2.31 5.28 -4.08
N LEU A 75 -2.80 6.19 -4.93
CA LEU A 75 -4.22 6.39 -5.19
C LEU A 75 -4.79 5.34 -6.16
N ASP A 76 -4.00 4.91 -7.16
CA ASP A 76 -4.40 3.92 -8.16
C ASP A 76 -4.14 2.48 -7.72
N ALA A 77 -3.41 2.28 -6.61
CA ALA A 77 -3.17 0.95 -6.08
C ALA A 77 -4.51 0.26 -5.73
N PRO A 78 -4.65 -1.05 -6.01
CA PRO A 78 -5.78 -1.83 -5.52
C PRO A 78 -5.93 -1.65 -4.00
N PRO A 79 -7.15 -1.70 -3.44
CA PRO A 79 -7.35 -1.53 -2.01
C PRO A 79 -6.52 -2.57 -1.24
N VAL A 80 -5.53 -2.10 -0.49
CA VAL A 80 -4.71 -2.96 0.37
C VAL A 80 -5.06 -2.72 1.84
N GLY A 81 -5.10 -3.82 2.60
CA GLY A 81 -5.28 -3.76 4.04
C GLY A 81 -4.10 -3.00 4.69
N PRO A 82 -4.35 -2.18 5.72
CA PRO A 82 -3.28 -1.48 6.41
C PRO A 82 -2.33 -2.47 7.11
N LEU A 83 -1.05 -2.13 7.21
CA LEU A 83 -0.11 -2.87 8.05
C LEU A 83 -0.44 -2.62 9.52
N ASN A 84 -0.40 -3.67 10.34
CA ASN A 84 -0.49 -3.51 11.79
C ASN A 84 0.82 -2.94 12.37
N ASP A 85 0.79 -2.46 13.62
CA ASP A 85 1.94 -1.80 14.26
C ASP A 85 3.20 -2.67 14.31
N LEU A 86 3.06 -3.99 14.52
CA LEU A 86 4.18 -4.93 14.55
C LEU A 86 4.81 -5.09 13.16
N GLN A 87 3.98 -5.26 12.12
CA GLN A 87 4.44 -5.34 10.73
C GLN A 87 5.12 -4.03 10.30
N LEU A 88 4.54 -2.89 10.64
CA LEU A 88 5.08 -1.58 10.33
C LEU A 88 6.44 -1.37 10.99
N THR A 89 6.57 -1.72 12.27
CA THR A 89 7.83 -1.64 13.01
C THR A 89 8.90 -2.54 12.38
N GLN A 90 8.54 -3.76 11.98
CA GLN A 90 9.47 -4.69 11.30
C GLN A 90 9.99 -4.12 9.98
N VAL A 91 9.10 -3.55 9.15
CA VAL A 91 9.50 -2.91 7.88
C VAL A 91 10.46 -1.75 8.12
N LEU A 92 10.12 -0.84 9.04
CA LEU A 92 10.94 0.33 9.31
C LEU A 92 12.29 -0.05 9.97
N SER A 93 12.31 -1.09 10.80
CA SER A 93 13.53 -1.62 11.39
C SER A 93 14.45 -2.23 10.32
N ALA A 94 13.90 -2.87 9.29
CA ALA A 94 14.68 -3.35 8.15
C ALA A 94 15.35 -2.21 7.37
N VAL A 95 14.70 -1.03 7.30
CA VAL A 95 15.26 0.18 6.69
C VAL A 95 16.36 0.81 7.56
N ALA A 96 16.18 0.82 8.88
CA ALA A 96 17.10 1.46 9.82
C ALA A 96 18.32 0.59 10.20
N GLY A 97 18.19 -0.74 10.18
CA GLY A 97 19.15 -1.68 10.77
C GLY A 97 20.41 -1.98 9.94
N GLY A 98 20.65 -1.30 8.81
CA GLY A 98 21.91 -1.36 8.06
C GLY A 98 22.28 -2.71 7.40
N GLY A 99 21.48 -3.76 7.57
CA GLY A 99 21.81 -5.11 7.09
C GLY A 99 20.68 -5.92 6.46
N HIS A 100 19.49 -5.35 6.21
CA HIS A 100 18.35 -6.11 5.69
C HIS A 100 17.80 -5.52 4.38
N ASN A 101 17.41 -6.42 3.48
CA ASN A 101 16.97 -6.11 2.13
C ASN A 101 15.53 -5.59 2.16
N LEU A 102 15.36 -4.26 2.09
CA LEU A 102 14.04 -3.62 1.99
C LEU A 102 13.16 -4.30 0.93
N ALA A 103 13.74 -4.73 -0.19
CA ALA A 103 12.99 -5.44 -1.22
C ALA A 103 12.38 -6.75 -0.69
N GLU A 104 13.08 -7.51 0.15
CA GLU A 104 12.56 -8.74 0.76
C GLU A 104 11.41 -8.44 1.73
N ALA A 105 11.54 -7.38 2.54
CA ALA A 105 10.47 -6.94 3.41
C ALA A 105 9.22 -6.58 2.58
N LEU A 106 9.37 -5.74 1.55
CA LEU A 106 8.26 -5.34 0.68
C LEU A 106 7.67 -6.51 -0.08
N LEU A 107 8.50 -7.45 -0.56
CA LEU A 107 8.06 -8.68 -1.21
C LEU A 107 7.15 -9.48 -0.29
N ARG A 108 7.57 -9.72 0.97
CA ARG A 108 6.80 -10.48 1.95
C ARG A 108 5.39 -9.95 2.10
N PHE A 109 5.24 -8.64 2.36
CA PHE A 109 3.92 -8.03 2.53
C PHE A 109 3.14 -8.02 1.21
N GLY A 110 3.80 -7.76 0.09
CA GLY A 110 3.18 -7.76 -1.23
C GLY A 110 2.57 -9.11 -1.65
N SER A 111 3.09 -10.23 -1.12
CA SER A 111 2.54 -11.58 -1.38
C SER A 111 1.21 -11.81 -0.68
N ASP A 112 1.07 -11.37 0.57
CA ASP A 112 -0.08 -11.68 1.43
C ASP A 112 -1.40 -11.06 0.91
N GLY A 113 -1.32 -10.01 0.09
CA GLY A 113 -2.48 -9.37 -0.54
C GLY A 113 -3.04 -10.07 -1.78
N ARG A 114 -2.45 -11.19 -2.25
CA ARG A 114 -2.95 -11.92 -3.44
C ARG A 114 -4.16 -12.81 -3.12
N ASP A 115 -4.34 -13.16 -1.85
CA ASP A 115 -5.45 -13.99 -1.37
C ASP A 115 -6.56 -13.12 -0.79
N GLY A 116 -7.24 -12.37 -1.66
CA GLY A 116 -8.52 -11.78 -1.30
C GLY A 116 -9.53 -12.88 -0.97
N GLY A 117 -9.71 -13.19 0.33
CA GLY A 117 -10.88 -13.91 0.83
C GLY A 117 -10.68 -15.24 1.56
N ALA A 118 -9.48 -15.64 1.97
CA ALA A 118 -9.33 -16.84 2.81
C ALA A 118 -9.12 -16.48 4.29
N ARG A 119 -10.22 -16.54 5.06
CA ARG A 119 -10.20 -16.49 6.53
C ARG A 119 -9.26 -17.61 7.07
N PRO A 120 -8.36 -17.34 8.04
CA PRO A 120 -7.55 -18.40 8.62
C PRO A 120 -8.46 -19.32 9.45
N ALA A 121 -8.69 -20.54 8.97
CA ALA A 121 -9.26 -21.60 9.77
C ALA A 121 -8.18 -22.07 10.75
N THR A 122 -8.34 -21.73 12.03
CA THR A 122 -7.58 -22.30 13.13
C THR A 122 -8.09 -23.70 13.49
N ALA A 123 -7.13 -24.64 13.56
CA ALA A 123 -7.19 -25.99 14.14
C ALA A 123 -8.16 -26.99 13.46
N ALA A 124 -7.92 -28.28 13.35
CA ALA A 124 -7.02 -29.22 14.05
C ALA A 124 -6.66 -30.36 13.08
N GLY A 125 -5.60 -31.10 13.39
CA GLY A 125 -4.95 -32.02 12.47
C GLY A 125 -5.76 -33.24 12.03
N GLU A 126 -5.28 -33.87 10.97
CA GLU A 126 -5.16 -35.33 10.85
C GLU A 126 -4.30 -35.65 9.62
N THR A 127 -3.38 -36.58 9.83
CA THR A 127 -2.61 -37.31 8.83
C THR A 127 -3.52 -37.97 7.78
N ASP A 128 -3.26 -37.75 6.49
CA ASP A 128 -3.03 -38.84 5.52
C ASP A 128 -2.71 -38.32 4.12
N LEU A 129 -1.67 -38.90 3.52
CA LEU A 129 -1.46 -38.98 2.07
C LEU A 129 -2.32 -40.15 1.55
N PRO A 130 -2.91 -40.06 0.34
CA PRO A 130 -2.18 -40.62 -0.80
C PRO A 130 -2.39 -39.91 -2.16
N ALA A 131 -1.51 -40.29 -3.08
CA ALA A 131 -1.40 -39.85 -4.47
C ALA A 131 -2.63 -40.10 -5.36
N SER A 132 -2.81 -39.29 -6.41
CA SER A 132 -3.00 -39.78 -7.79
C SER A 132 -2.98 -38.64 -8.82
N MET A 133 -2.41 -38.99 -9.98
CA MET A 133 -2.37 -38.25 -11.24
C MET A 133 -3.74 -37.91 -11.84
N ALA A 134 -3.65 -36.92 -12.75
CA ALA A 134 -4.38 -36.75 -14.01
C ALA A 134 -5.53 -35.74 -14.02
N ALA A 135 -5.35 -34.67 -14.81
CA ALA A 135 -6.14 -34.35 -16.00
C ALA A 135 -5.96 -32.87 -16.36
N GLY A 136 -5.78 -32.60 -17.65
CA GLY A 136 -5.47 -31.28 -18.19
C GLY A 136 -6.56 -30.24 -17.94
N ALA A 137 -6.10 -29.02 -17.72
CA ALA A 137 -6.92 -27.82 -17.82
C ALA A 137 -6.25 -26.88 -18.83
N ASP A 138 -7.05 -26.49 -19.82
CA ASP A 138 -6.81 -25.47 -20.82
C ASP A 138 -6.09 -24.26 -20.22
N VAL A 139 -4.96 -23.87 -20.82
CA VAL A 139 -4.25 -22.63 -20.47
C VAL A 139 -4.80 -21.52 -21.38
N PRO A 140 -5.59 -20.56 -20.89
CA PRO A 140 -5.96 -19.41 -21.70
C PRO A 140 -4.73 -18.53 -21.95
N ALA A 141 -4.62 -18.03 -23.18
CA ALA A 141 -3.49 -17.27 -23.70
C ALA A 141 -3.14 -16.01 -22.86
N PRO A 142 -1.84 -15.67 -22.71
CA PRO A 142 -1.38 -14.57 -21.84
C PRO A 142 -1.50 -13.17 -22.48
N ALA A 143 -2.59 -12.89 -23.19
CA ALA A 143 -2.82 -11.60 -23.84
C ALA A 143 -3.91 -10.73 -23.19
N ALA A 144 -4.52 -11.20 -22.09
CA ALA A 144 -5.67 -10.54 -21.45
C ALA A 144 -5.38 -9.84 -20.11
N LEU A 145 -4.13 -9.81 -19.65
CA LEU A 145 -3.76 -9.33 -18.29
C LEU A 145 -2.86 -8.10 -18.26
N LEU A 146 -2.97 -7.21 -19.26
CA LEU A 146 -2.37 -5.88 -19.18
C LEU A 146 -3.49 -4.83 -19.24
N PRO A 147 -3.70 -4.03 -18.17
CA PRO A 147 -4.48 -2.81 -18.27
C PRO A 147 -3.84 -1.91 -19.33
N ARG A 148 -4.59 -1.60 -20.39
CA ARG A 148 -4.19 -0.58 -21.37
C ARG A 148 -4.27 0.78 -20.69
N VAL A 149 -3.12 1.30 -20.26
CA VAL A 149 -2.97 2.70 -19.87
C VAL A 149 -3.31 3.55 -21.10
N ARG A 150 -4.37 4.36 -21.02
CA ARG A 150 -4.74 5.36 -22.04
C ARG A 150 -4.38 6.74 -21.51
N PHE A 151 -3.52 7.44 -22.24
CA PHE A 151 -3.27 8.88 -22.05
C PHE A 151 -4.14 9.67 -23.06
N GLY A 152 -4.96 10.61 -22.57
CA GLY A 152 -5.63 11.60 -23.43
C GLY A 152 -6.94 12.17 -22.83
N PRO A 153 -7.24 13.48 -23.01
CA PRO A 153 -8.07 14.26 -22.11
C PRO A 153 -9.56 14.22 -22.46
N ALA A 154 -10.43 14.26 -21.46
CA ALA A 154 -11.84 14.56 -21.66
C ALA A 154 -12.35 15.47 -20.54
N HIS A 155 -12.83 16.63 -20.97
CA HIS A 155 -13.41 17.72 -20.19
C HIS A 155 -14.65 17.31 -19.36
N ASP A 156 -14.83 18.02 -18.24
CA ASP A 156 -16.08 18.18 -17.50
C ASP A 156 -17.26 18.62 -18.39
N PRO A 157 -18.51 18.33 -17.97
CA PRO A 157 -19.22 19.40 -17.26
C PRO A 157 -19.96 18.96 -15.98
N VAL A 158 -19.92 19.89 -15.03
CA VAL A 158 -20.75 20.11 -13.84
C VAL A 158 -22.20 19.64 -13.95
N THR A 159 -22.73 19.00 -12.90
CA THR A 159 -24.11 19.23 -12.45
C THR A 159 -24.25 19.00 -10.94
N ALA A 160 -24.76 20.01 -10.24
CA ALA A 160 -25.11 19.95 -8.83
C ALA A 160 -26.52 19.37 -8.62
N ALA A 161 -26.73 18.56 -7.59
CA ALA A 161 -28.04 18.37 -6.96
C ALA A 161 -27.92 17.91 -5.50
N VAL A 162 -28.81 18.48 -4.69
CA VAL A 162 -28.90 18.52 -3.23
C VAL A 162 -29.69 17.32 -2.67
N GLY A 163 -29.38 16.86 -1.46
CA GLY A 163 -30.35 16.18 -0.57
C GLY A 163 -29.82 15.03 0.30
N SER A 164 -29.57 15.30 1.59
CA SER A 164 -29.48 14.34 2.72
C SER A 164 -30.88 13.97 3.25
N PRO A 165 -31.07 13.07 4.26
CA PRO A 165 -30.23 11.98 4.80
C PRO A 165 -31.01 10.64 4.99
N ALA A 166 -30.32 9.52 5.24
CA ALA A 166 -30.93 8.36 5.92
C ALA A 166 -29.89 7.59 6.74
N ARG A 167 -30.15 7.47 8.04
CA ARG A 167 -29.49 6.55 8.98
C ARG A 167 -30.04 5.15 8.75
N ASP A 168 -29.18 4.14 8.74
CA ASP A 168 -29.47 2.87 9.42
C ASP A 168 -28.17 2.16 9.81
N GLY A 169 -28.19 1.48 10.95
CA GLY A 169 -27.00 1.02 11.67
C GLY A 169 -26.65 -0.47 11.49
N GLY A 170 -25.34 -0.73 11.45
CA GLY A 170 -24.67 -2.00 11.77
C GLY A 170 -24.26 -2.88 10.58
N PRO A 171 -23.17 -3.71 10.67
CA PRO A 171 -22.29 -3.99 11.81
C PRO A 171 -20.89 -3.35 11.68
N GLU A 172 -20.12 -3.34 12.77
CA GLU A 172 -18.77 -2.76 12.93
C GLU A 172 -17.88 -2.87 11.69
N ALA A 173 -17.65 -1.71 11.06
CA ALA A 173 -16.62 -1.56 10.05
C ALA A 173 -15.25 -1.76 10.72
N ALA A 174 -14.56 -2.83 10.33
CA ALA A 174 -13.14 -3.00 10.59
C ALA A 174 -12.41 -1.67 10.38
N GLU A 175 -11.71 -1.22 11.42
CA GLU A 175 -10.92 0.00 11.56
C GLU A 175 -10.48 0.65 10.23
N SER A 176 -11.40 1.35 9.59
CA SER A 176 -11.12 2.02 8.32
C SER A 176 -10.62 3.40 8.68
N GLY A 177 -9.30 3.55 8.74
CA GLY A 177 -8.62 4.84 8.94
C GLY A 177 -9.08 5.90 7.92
N PRO A 178 -8.68 7.18 8.11
CA PRO A 178 -9.16 8.26 7.25
C PRO A 178 -8.83 8.01 5.78
N ALA A 179 -9.80 8.24 4.89
CA ALA A 179 -9.61 8.08 3.45
C ALA A 179 -8.54 9.05 2.93
N LEU A 180 -7.72 8.62 1.98
CA LEU A 180 -6.74 9.45 1.28
C LEU A 180 -7.42 10.08 0.06
N LEU A 181 -7.24 11.37 -0.15
CA LEU A 181 -7.84 12.12 -1.26
C LEU A 181 -6.73 12.71 -2.14
N SER A 182 -7.00 12.87 -3.44
CA SER A 182 -6.08 13.52 -4.39
C SER A 182 -5.90 15.03 -4.16
N SER A 183 -6.72 15.64 -3.30
CA SER A 183 -6.54 17.02 -2.86
C SER A 183 -5.51 17.16 -1.74
N ASP A 184 -5.11 16.05 -1.13
CA ASP A 184 -4.22 16.04 0.01
C ASP A 184 -2.77 15.91 -0.46
N TYR A 185 -1.84 16.67 0.12
CA TYR A 185 -0.43 16.47 -0.18
C TYR A 185 0.11 15.23 0.57
N LEU A 186 -0.07 14.04 -0.02
CA LEU A 186 0.14 12.74 0.64
C LEU A 186 1.54 12.57 1.23
N TYR A 187 2.55 13.22 0.64
CA TYR A 187 3.91 13.19 1.17
C TYR A 187 3.99 13.69 2.63
N ASP A 188 3.29 14.78 2.98
CA ASP A 188 3.29 15.31 4.35
C ASP A 188 2.67 14.31 5.33
N TYR A 189 1.65 13.57 4.90
CA TYR A 189 1.05 12.51 5.71
C TYR A 189 1.93 11.29 5.86
N VAL A 190 2.63 10.86 4.80
CA VAL A 190 3.62 9.77 4.91
C VAL A 190 4.69 10.15 5.94
N VAL A 191 5.21 11.38 5.88
CA VAL A 191 6.21 11.89 6.83
C VAL A 191 5.66 11.93 8.25
N LEU A 192 4.45 12.47 8.45
CA LEU A 192 3.81 12.52 9.77
C LEU A 192 3.58 11.13 10.36
N GLY A 193 3.10 10.19 9.54
CA GLY A 193 2.90 8.80 9.97
C GLY A 193 4.22 8.14 10.36
N PHE A 194 5.28 8.38 9.61
CA PHE A 194 6.61 7.86 9.91
C PHE A 194 7.16 8.42 11.22
N LEU A 195 7.06 9.74 11.44
CA LEU A 195 7.49 10.40 12.67
C LEU A 195 6.68 9.93 13.89
N ASP A 196 5.39 9.66 13.73
CA ASP A 196 4.56 9.11 14.81
C ASP A 196 5.02 7.71 15.23
N VAL A 197 5.37 6.85 14.28
CA VAL A 197 5.90 5.51 14.57
C VAL A 197 7.24 5.60 15.28
N LEU A 198 8.16 6.43 14.77
CA LEU A 198 9.47 6.62 15.40
C LEU A 198 9.36 7.20 16.82
N GLY A 199 8.49 8.19 17.02
CA GLY A 199 8.28 8.80 18.33
C GLY A 199 7.84 7.78 19.38
N ARG A 200 6.91 6.88 19.03
CA ARG A 200 6.47 5.80 19.94
C ARG A 200 7.59 4.82 20.29
N GLY A 201 8.56 4.63 19.39
CA GLY A 201 9.71 3.76 19.65
C GLY A 201 10.79 4.39 20.54
N ILE A 202 10.78 5.71 20.73
CA ILE A 202 11.69 6.41 21.64
C ILE A 202 11.16 6.39 23.09
N ASP A 203 9.83 6.40 23.24
CA ASP A 203 9.16 6.41 24.54
C ASP A 203 8.96 4.99 25.15
N ALA A 204 9.36 3.92 24.45
CA ALA A 204 9.22 2.51 24.85
C ALA A 204 10.52 1.94 25.42
#